data_AF-A0A7W1S387-F1
#
_entry.id   AF-A0A7W1S387-F1
#
_cell.length_a   1.000
_cell.length_b   1.000
_cell.length_c   1.000
_cell.angle_alpha   90.00
_cell.angle_beta   90.00
_cell.angle_gamma   90.00
#
_symmetry.space_group_name_H-M   'P 1'
#
loop_
_entity.id
_entity.type
_entity.pdbx_description
1 polymer ?
#
loop_
_entity_poly.entity_id
_entity_poly.type
_entity_poly.pdbx_seq_one_letter_code
_entity_poly.pdbx_strand_id
1 'polypeptide(L)'
;MTTCLVNLAYLDPARIGGVGRIAHEVGQLLADCVDKSADTRVIFVVNWRFAGAFTQWLGRSAVVVPFITRYDLRITLQLLKPDMVVSPLFGLEPFTNAKA
;
A
#
# COMPACT_ATOMS: atom_id res chain seq x y z
N MET A 1 -6.28 -6.78 -17.30
CA MET A 1 -5.24 -6.23 -16.40
C MET A 1 -5.85 -6.06 -15.02
N THR A 2 -5.48 -6.94 -14.09
CA THR A 2 -5.94 -6.99 -12.70
C THR A 2 -5.16 -5.96 -11.87
N THR A 3 -5.86 -5.10 -11.15
CA THR A 3 -5.27 -4.06 -10.29
C THR A 3 -5.31 -4.49 -8.83
N CYS A 4 -4.12 -4.71 -8.25
CA CYS A 4 -3.93 -4.98 -6.83
C CYS A 4 -3.51 -3.68 -6.12
N LEU A 5 -4.27 -3.29 -5.11
CA LEU A 5 -3.93 -2.17 -4.24
C LEU A 5 -3.36 -2.66 -2.93
N VAL A 6 -2.18 -2.17 -2.57
CA VAL A 6 -1.53 -2.46 -1.29
C VAL A 6 -1.74 -1.26 -0.36
N ASN A 7 -2.53 -1.46 0.69
CA ASN A 7 -2.84 -0.43 1.64
C ASN A 7 -1.75 -0.33 2.72
N LEU A 8 -0.93 0.70 2.61
CA LEU A 8 0.12 1.11 3.55
C LEU A 8 -0.11 2.56 4.02
N ALA A 9 -1.36 3.04 3.94
CA ALA A 9 -1.74 4.42 4.26
C ALA A 9 -1.30 4.89 5.66
N TYR A 10 -1.22 3.93 6.59
CA TYR A 10 -0.85 4.13 7.98
C TYR A 10 0.54 3.54 8.32
N LEU A 11 1.31 3.14 7.31
CA LEU A 11 2.70 2.74 7.49
C LEU A 11 3.54 3.96 7.86
N ASP A 12 4.14 3.94 9.03
CA ASP A 12 5.24 4.78 9.46
C ASP A 12 6.53 3.94 9.52
N PRO A 13 7.41 4.05 8.51
CA PRO A 13 8.65 3.27 8.47
C PRO A 13 9.56 3.49 9.70
N ALA A 14 9.47 4.66 10.36
CA ALA A 14 10.32 5.01 11.49
C ALA A 14 9.79 4.49 12.83
N ARG A 15 8.49 4.19 12.94
CA ARG A 15 7.84 3.85 14.21
C ARG A 15 7.45 2.39 14.40
N ILE A 16 7.42 1.56 13.34
CA ILE A 16 6.66 0.29 13.40
C ILE A 16 7.53 -0.98 13.40
N GLY A 17 8.83 -0.89 13.75
CA GLY A 17 9.67 -2.06 14.07
C GLY A 17 9.49 -3.27 13.12
N GLY A 18 9.12 -4.44 13.66
CA GLY A 18 8.92 -5.68 12.87
C GLY A 18 7.78 -5.64 11.85
N VAL A 19 6.76 -4.81 12.05
CA VAL A 19 5.63 -4.67 11.11
C VAL A 19 6.04 -3.87 9.87
N GLY A 20 6.97 -2.92 10.02
CA GLY A 20 7.65 -2.29 8.88
C GLY A 20 8.35 -3.35 8.02
N ARG A 21 9.06 -4.31 8.64
CA ARG A 21 9.68 -5.42 7.89
C ARG A 21 8.65 -6.29 7.17
N ILE A 22 7.50 -6.57 7.76
CA ILE A 22 6.43 -7.33 7.07
C ILE A 22 5.92 -6.58 5.84
N ALA A 23 5.64 -5.28 5.97
CA ALA A 23 5.23 -4.45 4.84
C ALA A 23 6.30 -4.41 3.74
N HIS A 24 7.59 -4.45 4.11
CA HIS A 24 8.69 -4.56 3.17
C HIS A 24 8.61 -5.84 2.35
N GLU A 25 8.61 -6.99 3.03
CA GLU A 25 8.67 -8.30 2.40
C GLU A 25 7.45 -8.52 1.51
N VAL A 26 6.26 -8.13 1.99
CA VAL A 26 5.04 -8.19 1.17
C VAL A 26 5.15 -7.27 -0.05
N GLY A 27 5.71 -6.07 0.13
CA GLY A 27 5.94 -5.14 -0.99
C GLY A 27 6.88 -5.70 -2.04
N GLN A 28 8.00 -6.30 -1.63
CA GLN A 28 8.96 -6.96 -2.52
C GLN A 28 8.30 -8.13 -3.26
N LEU A 29 7.62 -9.04 -2.54
CA LEU A 29 6.95 -10.20 -3.13
C LEU A 29 5.89 -9.81 -4.16
N LEU A 30 5.07 -8.79 -3.86
CA LEU A 30 4.05 -8.31 -4.79
C LEU A 30 4.66 -7.63 -6.02
N ALA A 31 5.76 -6.90 -5.84
CA ALA A 31 6.48 -6.30 -6.96
C ALA A 31 7.12 -7.36 -7.87
N ASP A 32 7.67 -8.42 -7.29
CA ASP A 32 8.20 -9.57 -8.03
C ASP A 32 7.09 -10.34 -8.78
N CYS A 33 5.89 -10.42 -8.22
CA CYS A 33 4.73 -10.99 -8.91
C CYS A 33 4.34 -10.17 -10.15
N VAL A 34 4.44 -8.84 -10.10
CA VAL A 34 4.16 -7.96 -11.25
C VAL A 34 5.18 -8.18 -12.36
N ASP A 35 6.46 -8.31 -12.05
CA ASP A 35 7.49 -8.57 -13.08
C ASP A 35 7.23 -9.88 -13.83
N LYS A 36 6.67 -10.87 -13.14
CA LYS A 36 6.40 -12.20 -13.68
C LYS A 36 5.01 -12.29 -14.35
N SER A 37 4.14 -11.31 -14.16
CA SER A 37 2.75 -11.32 -14.64
C SER A 37 2.42 -10.04 -15.40
N ALA A 38 2.40 -10.12 -16.73
CA ALA A 38 2.02 -9.01 -17.60
C ALA A 38 0.58 -8.49 -17.36
N ASP A 39 -0.27 -9.32 -16.73
CA ASP A 39 -1.67 -8.99 -16.49
C ASP A 39 -1.93 -8.33 -15.13
N THR A 40 -0.92 -8.16 -14.27
CA THR A 40 -1.10 -7.62 -12.92
C THR A 40 -0.46 -6.24 -12.77
N ARG A 41 -1.23 -5.28 -12.24
CA ARG A 41 -0.73 -3.97 -11.82
C ARG A 41 -0.80 -3.86 -10.30
N VAL A 42 0.31 -3.54 -9.65
CA VAL A 42 0.32 -3.24 -8.21
C VAL A 42 0.42 -1.74 -7.97
N ILE A 43 -0.45 -1.23 -7.10
CA ILE A 43 -0.49 0.17 -6.66
C ILE A 43 -0.31 0.20 -5.15
N PHE A 44 0.73 0.87 -4.68
CA PHE A 44 0.98 1.06 -3.25
C PHE A 44 0.35 2.37 -2.80
N VAL A 45 -0.59 2.31 -1.86
CA VAL A 45 -1.13 3.51 -1.21
C VAL A 45 -0.33 3.72 0.07
N VAL A 46 0.47 4.78 0.13
CA VAL A 46 1.41 5.05 1.22
C VAL A 46 1.14 6.44 1.76
N ASN A 47 1.30 6.66 3.07
CA ASN A 47 1.23 8.02 3.62
C ASN A 47 2.16 8.98 2.83
N TRP A 48 1.64 10.15 2.46
CA TRP A 48 2.37 11.12 1.64
C TRP A 48 3.74 11.49 2.22
N ARG A 49 3.87 11.51 3.57
CA ARG A 49 5.13 11.80 4.27
C ARG A 49 6.22 10.77 3.97
N PHE A 50 5.82 9.55 3.67
CA PHE A 50 6.72 8.42 3.51
C PHE A 50 6.76 7.89 2.08
N ALA A 51 5.95 8.41 1.15
CA ALA A 51 5.88 7.94 -0.23
C ALA A 51 7.26 7.95 -0.91
N GLY A 52 8.05 9.03 -0.76
CA GLY A 52 9.40 9.11 -1.33
C GLY A 52 10.37 8.11 -0.70
N ALA A 53 10.38 8.03 0.63
CA ALA A 53 11.21 7.07 1.37
C ALA A 53 10.84 5.62 1.05
N PHE A 54 9.55 5.33 0.88
CA PHE A 54 9.05 4.01 0.51
C PHE A 54 9.53 3.59 -0.88
N THR A 55 9.48 4.47 -1.88
CA THR A 55 10.00 4.16 -3.22
C THR A 55 11.50 3.83 -3.18
N GLN A 56 12.28 4.61 -2.44
CA GLN A 56 13.71 4.33 -2.26
C GLN A 56 13.94 3.00 -1.53
N TRP A 57 13.15 2.75 -0.50
CA TRP A 57 13.24 1.55 0.33
C TRP A 57 12.83 0.27 -0.42
N LEU A 58 11.85 0.36 -1.31
CA LEU A 58 11.47 -0.74 -2.20
C LEU A 58 12.59 -1.05 -3.20
N GLY A 59 13.46 -0.09 -3.53
CA GLY A 59 14.62 -0.29 -4.39
C GLY A 59 14.30 -0.53 -5.87
N ARG A 60 13.05 -0.25 -6.30
CA ARG A 60 12.56 -0.49 -7.66
C ARG A 60 11.42 0.45 -8.02
N SER A 61 11.14 0.56 -9.32
CA SER A 61 10.03 1.38 -9.82
C SER A 61 8.69 0.75 -9.46
N ALA A 62 7.82 1.52 -8.81
CA ALA A 62 6.48 1.11 -8.42
C ALA A 62 5.50 2.28 -8.52
N VAL A 63 4.22 1.98 -8.74
CA VAL A 63 3.16 2.98 -8.70
C VAL A 63 2.82 3.24 -7.24
N VAL A 64 3.27 4.38 -6.72
CA VAL A 64 2.98 4.83 -5.36
C VAL A 64 2.00 5.98 -5.41
N VAL A 65 0.85 5.81 -4.75
CA VAL A 65 -0.17 6.84 -4.57
C VAL A 65 -0.01 7.43 -3.17
N PRO A 66 0.40 8.72 -3.04
CA PRO A 66 0.51 9.36 -1.75
C PRO A 66 -0.88 9.60 -1.15
N PHE A 67 -1.09 9.05 0.04
CA PHE A 67 -2.30 9.20 0.83
C PHE A 67 -2.10 10.26 1.89
N ILE A 68 -3.01 11.24 1.93
CA ILE A 68 -3.06 12.23 3.01
C ILE A 68 -4.12 11.76 4.00
N THR A 69 -3.72 11.50 5.25
CA THR A 69 -4.56 10.97 6.34
C THR A 69 -5.80 11.81 6.68
N ARG A 70 -5.92 13.03 6.13
CA ARG A 70 -7.14 13.84 6.23
C ARG A 70 -8.25 13.40 5.26
N TYR A 71 -7.93 12.62 4.24
CA TYR A 71 -8.91 12.10 3.28
C TYR A 71 -9.31 10.66 3.64
N ASP A 72 -10.55 10.30 3.35
CA ASP A 72 -11.04 8.94 3.53
C ASP A 72 -10.39 8.01 2.48
N LEU A 73 -9.72 6.96 2.95
CA LEU A 73 -9.14 5.90 2.10
C LEU A 73 -10.19 5.30 1.15
N ARG A 74 -11.47 5.31 1.53
CA ARG A 74 -12.58 4.88 0.67
C ARG A 74 -12.64 5.66 -0.64
N ILE A 75 -12.30 6.95 -0.64
CA ILE A 75 -12.32 7.76 -1.87
C ILE A 75 -11.23 7.26 -2.82
N THR A 76 -10.02 7.01 -2.32
CA THR A 76 -8.93 6.43 -3.13
C THR A 76 -9.32 5.07 -3.71
N LEU A 77 -9.97 4.21 -2.91
CA LEU A 77 -10.47 2.92 -3.39
C LEU A 77 -11.58 3.06 -4.44
N GLN A 78 -12.52 3.99 -4.26
CA GLN A 78 -13.61 4.25 -5.21
C GLN A 78 -13.10 4.80 -6.55
N LEU A 79 -12.05 5.62 -6.53
CA LEU A 79 -11.45 6.18 -7.73
C LEU A 79 -10.58 5.17 -8.47
N LEU A 80 -9.79 4.37 -7.74
CA LEU A 80 -8.88 3.39 -8.34
C LEU A 80 -9.58 2.10 -8.76
N LYS A 81 -10.72 1.76 -8.14
CA LYS A 81 -11.50 0.53 -8.36
C LYS A 81 -10.62 -0.72 -8.48
N PRO A 82 -9.80 -1.03 -7.46
CA PRO A 82 -8.91 -2.18 -7.53
C PRO A 82 -9.72 -3.49 -7.53
N ASP A 83 -9.25 -4.47 -8.28
CA ASP A 83 -9.80 -5.84 -8.28
C ASP A 83 -9.46 -6.59 -6.98
N MET A 84 -8.36 -6.21 -6.33
CA MET A 84 -7.89 -6.81 -5.08
C MET A 84 -7.26 -5.77 -4.15
N VAL A 85 -7.48 -5.91 -2.84
CA VAL A 85 -6.85 -5.07 -1.82
C VAL A 85 -6.06 -5.95 -0.85
N VAL A 86 -4.77 -5.65 -0.69
CA VAL A 86 -3.88 -6.30 0.29
C VAL A 86 -3.53 -5.29 1.39
N SER A 87 -3.81 -5.63 2.65
CA SER A 87 -3.46 -4.79 3.80
C SER A 87 -2.49 -5.56 4.70
N PRO A 88 -1.17 -5.51 4.43
CA PRO A 88 -0.18 -6.33 5.15
C PRO A 88 -0.02 -5.91 6.62
N LEU A 89 -0.48 -4.71 6.96
CA LEU A 89 -0.60 -4.21 8.32
C LEU A 89 -1.91 -4.73 8.92
N PHE A 90 -1.95 -5.98 9.38
CA PHE A 90 -3.10 -6.52 10.10
C PHE A 90 -3.50 -5.58 11.26
N GLY A 91 -4.76 -5.12 11.27
CA GLY A 91 -5.31 -4.29 12.35
C GLY A 91 -6.26 -3.16 11.93
N LEU A 92 -6.36 -2.86 10.63
CA LEU A 92 -7.47 -2.06 10.12
C LEU A 92 -8.38 -3.02 9.40
N GLU A 93 -9.56 -3.32 9.97
CA GLU A 93 -10.60 -3.86 9.10
C GLU A 93 -10.69 -2.87 7.92
N PRO A 94 -10.69 -3.34 6.67
CA PRO A 94 -10.78 -2.46 5.50
C PRO A 94 -12.03 -1.55 5.55
N PHE A 95 -12.94 -1.80 6.50
CA PHE A 95 -14.22 -1.13 6.69
C PHE A 95 -14.50 -0.56 8.09
N THR A 96 -13.59 -0.63 9.08
CA THR A 96 -13.89 -0.10 10.43
C THR A 96 -14.07 1.42 10.37
N ASN A 97 -15.32 1.87 10.46
CA ASN A 97 -15.66 3.23 10.88
C ASN A 97 -15.22 3.36 12.35
N ALA A 98 -13.94 3.63 12.61
CA ALA A 98 -13.52 4.05 13.93
C ALA A 98 -13.99 5.50 14.12
N LYS A 99 -15.27 5.67 14.49
CA LYS A 99 -15.62 6.74 15.43
C LYS A 99 -15.02 6.30 16.77
N ALA A 100 -13.94 6.95 17.16
CA ALA A 100 -13.60 7.14 18.56
C ALA A 100 -14.21 8.49 18.99
#